data_AF-A0A3M1S8M2-F1
#
_entry.id   AF-A0A3M1S8M2-F1
#
_cell.length_a   1.000
_cell.length_b   1.000
_cell.length_c   1.000
_cell.angle_alpha   90.00
_cell.angle_beta   90.00
_cell.angle_gamma   90.00
#
_symmetry.space_group_name_H-M   'P 1'
#
loop_
_entity.id
_entity.type
_entity.pdbx_description
1 polymer ?
#
loop_
_entity_poly.entity_id
_entity_poly.type
_entity_poly.pdbx_seq_one_letter_code
_entity_poly.pdbx_strand_id
1 'polypeptide(L)' 'SISFADCFALATAITNDAKIITGDPEFSKVEHLVEVVWI' A
#
# COMPACT_ATOMS: atom_id res chain seq x y z
N SER A 1 -6.05 -1.78 12.54
CA SER A 1 -6.88 -2.42 11.50
C SER A 1 -6.63 -1.65 10.21
N ILE A 2 -6.52 -2.31 9.06
CA ILE A 2 -6.38 -1.69 7.73
C ILE A 2 -7.70 -1.91 6.97
N SER A 3 -8.13 -0.97 6.12
CA SER A 3 -9.42 -1.09 5.43
C SER A 3 -9.36 -2.13 4.31
N PHE A 4 -10.52 -2.62 3.87
CA PHE A 4 -10.57 -3.53 2.71
C PHE A 4 -10.07 -2.86 1.42
N ALA A 5 -10.31 -1.55 1.26
CA ALA A 5 -9.84 -0.81 0.10
C ALA A 5 -8.30 -0.74 0.08
N ASP A 6 -7.68 -0.53 1.23
CA ASP A 6 -6.21 -0.49 1.35
C ASP A 6 -5.61 -1.87 1.10
N CYS A 7 -6.24 -2.94 1.61
CA CYS A 7 -5.85 -4.32 1.29
C CYS A 7 -5.93 -4.61 -0.21
N PHE A 8 -6.97 -4.12 -0.89
CA PHE A 8 -7.12 -4.27 -2.34
C PHE A 8 -6.01 -3.53 -3.10
N ALA A 9 -5.71 -2.29 -2.70
CA ALA A 9 -4.61 -1.52 -3.28
C ALA A 9 -3.26 -2.22 -3.07
N LEU A 10 -3.00 -2.72 -1.86
CA LEU A 10 -1.80 -3.49 -1.53
C LEU A 10 -1.65 -4.75 -2.39
N ALA A 11 -2.70 -5.58 -2.44
CA ALA A 11 -2.69 -6.81 -3.24
C ALA A 11 -2.48 -6.51 -4.73
N THR A 12 -3.08 -5.43 -5.24
CA THR A 12 -2.90 -4.99 -6.62
C THR A 12 -1.46 -4.58 -6.88
N ALA A 13 -0.84 -3.83 -5.97
CA ALA A 13 0.55 -3.38 -6.11
C ALA A 13 1.52 -4.56 -6.12
N ILE A 14 1.38 -5.51 -5.18
CA ILE A 14 2.18 -6.74 -5.13
C ILE A 14 2.03 -7.55 -6.42
N THR A 15 0.79 -7.73 -6.90
CA THR A 15 0.51 -8.56 -8.09
C THR A 15 1.14 -8.00 -9.36
N ASN A 16 1.29 -6.68 -9.46
CA ASN A 16 1.78 -6.00 -10.65
C ASN A 16 3.22 -5.47 -10.50
N ASP A 17 3.94 -5.84 -9.43
CA ASP A 17 5.26 -5.29 -9.09
C ASP A 17 5.29 -3.75 -9.15
N ALA A 18 4.22 -3.14 -8.61
CA ALA A 18 3.99 -1.70 -8.63
C ALA A 18 4.23 -1.06 -7.26
N LYS A 19 4.36 0.27 -7.26
CA LYS A 19 4.52 1.10 -6.05
C LYS A 19 3.18 1.69 -5.63
N ILE A 20 3.00 1.90 -4.34
CA ILE A 20 1.83 2.62 -3.82
C ILE A 20 2.21 4.07 -3.59
N ILE A 21 1.44 5.00 -4.15
CA ILE A 21 1.64 6.44 -3.93
C ILE A 21 0.44 6.96 -3.15
N THR A 22 0.66 7.46 -1.93
CA THR A 22 -0.43 7.85 -1.03
C THR A 22 0.03 8.84 0.05
N GLY A 23 -0.91 9.58 0.62
CA GLY A 23 -0.73 10.35 1.86
C GLY A 23 -1.42 9.71 3.07
N ASP A 24 -1.99 8.51 2.92
CA ASP A 24 -2.71 7.80 3.97
C ASP A 24 -1.75 7.08 4.93
N PRO A 25 -1.62 7.51 6.19
CA PRO A 25 -0.66 6.95 7.14
C PRO A 25 -0.90 5.47 7.46
N GLU A 26 -2.05 4.90 7.14
CA GLU A 26 -2.32 3.47 7.33
C GLU A 26 -1.36 2.56 6.54
N PHE A 27 -0.81 3.06 5.42
CA PHE A 27 0.14 2.29 4.59
C PHE A 27 1.52 2.11 5.24
N SER A 28 1.85 2.86 6.30
CA SER A 28 3.08 2.65 7.09
C SER A 28 3.16 1.22 7.65
N LYS A 29 2.02 0.57 7.89
CA LYS A 29 1.93 -0.80 8.43
C LYS A 29 2.38 -1.87 7.42
N VAL A 30 2.44 -1.53 6.12
CA VAL A 30 2.66 -2.49 5.03
C VAL A 30 3.85 -2.13 4.13
N GLU A 31 4.66 -1.13 4.49
CA GLU A 31 5.89 -0.75 3.77
C GLU A 31 6.92 -1.89 3.65
N HIS A 32 6.86 -2.87 4.55
CA HIS A 32 7.72 -4.05 4.49
C HIS A 32 7.31 -5.05 3.40
N LEU A 33 6.15 -4.85 2.75
CA LEU A 33 5.62 -5.72 1.69
C LEU A 33 5.74 -5.09 0.31
N VAL A 34 5.70 -3.76 0.22
CA VAL A 34 5.72 -3.02 -1.06
C VAL A 34 6.35 -1.64 -0.85
N GLU A 35 6.99 -1.10 -1.89
CA GLU A 35 7.48 0.28 -1.85
C GLU A 35 6.32 1.28 -1.82
N VAL A 36 6.33 2.15 -0.80
CA VAL A 36 5.36 3.23 -0.63
C VAL A 36 6.06 4.57 -0.86
N VAL A 37 5.48 5.39 -1.74
CA VAL A 37 5.91 6.76 -2.03
C VAL A 37 4.91 7.71 -1.37
N TRP A 38 5.40 8.53 -0.45
CA TRP A 38 4.58 9.44 0.35
C TRP A 38 4.40 10.80 -0.32
N ILE A 39 3.17 11.33 -0.31
CA ILE A 39 2.80 12.69 -0.76
C ILE A 39 2.54 13.59 0.44
#